data_AF-A0A3D1MCJ8-F1
#
_entry.id   AF-A0A3D1MCJ8-F1
#
_cell.length_a   1.000
_cell.length_b   1.000
_cell.length_c   1.000
_cell.angle_alpha   90.00
_cell.angle_beta   90.00
_cell.angle_gamma   90.00
#
_symmetry.space_group_name_H-M   'P 1'
#
loop_
_entity.id
_entity.type
_entity.pdbx_description
1 polymer ?
#
loop_
_entity_poly.entity_id
_entity_poly.type
_entity_poly.pdbx_seq_one_letter_code
_entity_poly.pdbx_strand_id
1 'polypeptide(L)'
;MSDHRSISVFEIIKVGVGPSSSHTMGPWRAALFFIEELARNDLWQSLQRIEVILYGSLSKTGKGHGSDQAIIAGLHYKHFRVIRRSEWIDLLRVNKACHEIALPNGGHYKFNPDEDIIYSKETLPFHPNGMTFRAHTATG
;
A
#
# COMPACT_ATOMS: atom_id res chain seq x y z
N MET A 1 -16.72 22.60 -24.85
CA MET A 1 -17.17 21.20 -24.97
C MET A 1 -17.21 20.63 -23.56
N SER A 2 -18.40 20.30 -23.05
CA SER A 2 -18.53 19.71 -21.73
C SER A 2 -17.99 18.28 -21.78
N ASP A 3 -16.92 18.03 -21.03
CA ASP A 3 -16.31 16.71 -20.89
C ASP A 3 -17.29 15.81 -20.11
N HIS A 4 -18.13 15.07 -20.83
CA HIS A 4 -19.05 14.12 -20.23
C HIS A 4 -18.25 12.89 -19.77
N ARG A 5 -17.80 12.91 -18.51
CA ARG A 5 -17.24 11.72 -17.86
C ARG A 5 -18.34 10.67 -17.70
N SER A 6 -18.31 9.64 -18.52
CA SER A 6 -19.13 8.45 -18.34
C SER A 6 -18.60 7.65 -17.14
N ILE A 7 -19.42 7.51 -16.10
CA ILE A 7 -19.10 6.66 -14.94
C ILE A 7 -19.69 5.27 -15.22
N SER A 8 -18.85 4.24 -15.23
CA SER A 8 -19.33 2.86 -15.39
C SER A 8 -20.01 2.39 -14.10
N VAL A 9 -21.07 1.58 -14.22
CA VAL A 9 -21.73 0.98 -13.03
C VAL A 9 -20.74 0.15 -12.19
N PHE A 10 -19.71 -0.42 -12.82
CA PHE A 10 -18.63 -1.15 -12.15
C PHE A 10 -17.63 -0.24 -11.40
N GLU A 11 -17.63 1.07 -11.68
CA GLU A 11 -16.85 2.04 -10.90
C GLU A 11 -17.59 2.44 -9.62
N ILE A 12 -18.92 2.36 -9.63
CA ILE A 12 -19.80 2.59 -8.47
C ILE A 12 -19.84 1.35 -7.57
N ILE A 13 -19.94 0.15 -8.15
CA ILE A 13 -20.01 -1.12 -7.41
C ILE A 13 -18.69 -1.88 -7.55
N LYS A 14 -17.81 -1.76 -6.54
CA LYS A 14 -16.53 -2.50 -6.49
C LYS A 14 -16.58 -3.58 -5.42
N VAL A 15 -16.42 -4.84 -5.82
CA VAL A 15 -16.12 -5.94 -4.87
C VAL A 15 -14.73 -5.69 -4.30
N GLY A 16 -14.62 -5.59 -2.98
CA GLY A 16 -13.39 -5.18 -2.30
C GLY A 16 -13.28 -5.71 -0.88
N VAL A 17 -12.12 -5.47 -0.27
CA VAL A 17 -11.77 -5.88 1.08
C VAL A 17 -11.65 -4.62 1.95
N GLY A 18 -12.31 -4.61 3.12
CA GLY A 18 -12.26 -3.54 4.12
C GLY A 18 -13.48 -2.61 4.15
N PRO A 19 -13.65 -1.80 5.23
CA PRO A 19 -14.83 -0.95 5.42
C PRO A 19 -14.86 0.28 4.48
N SER A 20 -13.73 0.65 3.88
CA SER A 20 -13.58 1.87 3.07
C SER A 20 -12.72 1.62 1.82
N SER A 21 -13.28 1.88 0.64
CA SER A 21 -12.56 1.76 -0.63
C SER A 21 -11.38 2.74 -0.74
N SER A 22 -11.52 3.96 -0.20
CA SER A 22 -10.50 5.00 -0.28
C SER A 22 -9.36 4.81 0.71
N HIS A 23 -9.63 4.19 1.86
CA HIS A 23 -8.64 3.99 2.93
C HIS A 23 -8.11 2.55 2.99
N THR A 24 -8.77 1.58 2.35
CA THR A 24 -8.25 0.22 2.27
C THR A 24 -7.78 -0.09 0.84
N MET A 25 -8.69 -0.08 -0.16
CA MET A 25 -8.32 -0.48 -1.52
C MET A 25 -7.39 0.52 -2.22
N GLY A 26 -7.52 1.82 -1.94
CA GLY A 26 -6.62 2.85 -2.47
C GLY A 26 -5.16 2.60 -2.09
N PRO A 27 -4.83 2.56 -0.78
CA PRO A 27 -3.48 2.24 -0.31
C PRO A 27 -2.98 0.87 -0.78
N TRP A 28 -3.84 -0.15 -0.80
CA TRP A 28 -3.47 -1.47 -1.31
C TRP A 28 -3.01 -1.41 -2.77
N ARG A 29 -3.78 -0.73 -3.64
CA ARG A 29 -3.44 -0.56 -5.05
C ARG A 29 -2.14 0.22 -5.23
N ALA A 30 -1.94 1.28 -4.44
CA ALA A 30 -0.72 2.07 -4.50
C ALA A 30 0.51 1.25 -4.09
N ALA A 31 0.39 0.41 -3.05
CA ALA A 31 1.45 -0.51 -2.65
C ALA A 31 1.77 -1.55 -3.74
N LEU A 32 0.75 -2.15 -4.37
CA LEU A 32 0.96 -3.06 -5.51
C LEU A 32 1.70 -2.36 -6.65
N PHE A 33 1.23 -1.18 -7.04
CA PHE A 33 1.85 -0.39 -8.10
C PHE A 33 3.30 -0.04 -7.79
N PHE A 34 3.60 0.35 -6.55
CA PHE A 34 4.97 0.63 -6.12
C PHE A 34 5.90 -0.60 -6.25
N ILE A 35 5.43 -1.79 -5.86
CA ILE A 35 6.18 -3.03 -6.08
C ILE A 35 6.42 -3.26 -7.58
N GLU A 36 5.40 -3.06 -8.42
CA GLU A 36 5.56 -3.20 -9.89
C GLU A 36 6.57 -2.21 -10.47
N GLU A 37 6.62 -0.97 -9.98
CA GLU A 37 7.62 0.01 -10.38
C GLU A 37 9.03 -0.42 -9.97
N LEU A 38 9.23 -0.92 -8.75
CA LEU A 38 10.54 -1.43 -8.33
C LEU A 38 11.02 -2.59 -9.18
N ALA A 39 10.10 -3.47 -9.61
CA ALA A 39 10.40 -4.56 -10.53
C ALA A 39 10.76 -4.07 -11.92
N ARG A 40 10.01 -3.12 -12.46
CA ARG A 40 10.24 -2.60 -13.82
C ARG A 40 11.57 -1.86 -13.96
N ASN A 41 12.06 -1.27 -12.86
CA ASN A 41 13.31 -0.51 -12.83
C ASN A 41 14.50 -1.31 -12.27
N ASP A 42 14.35 -2.63 -12.06
CA ASP A 42 15.39 -3.51 -11.50
C ASP A 42 15.97 -3.05 -10.15
N LEU A 43 15.19 -2.30 -9.36
CA LEU A 43 15.66 -1.69 -8.11
C LEU A 43 15.70 -2.68 -6.93
N TRP A 44 15.10 -3.87 -7.07
CA TRP A 44 14.99 -4.86 -6.00
C TRP A 44 16.31 -5.24 -5.34
N GLN A 45 17.34 -5.47 -6.15
CA GLN A 45 18.63 -5.94 -5.64
C GLN A 45 19.31 -4.90 -4.75
N SER A 46 18.99 -3.62 -4.96
CA SER A 46 19.53 -2.50 -4.20
C SER A 46 18.64 -2.05 -3.04
N LEU A 47 17.40 -2.55 -2.95
CA LEU A 47 16.40 -2.10 -1.97
C LEU A 47 16.81 -2.50 -0.55
N GLN A 48 16.91 -1.50 0.33
CA GLN A 48 17.25 -1.68 1.74
C GLN A 48 16.05 -1.49 2.67
N ARG A 49 15.20 -0.51 2.37
CA ARG A 49 14.05 -0.13 3.19
C ARG A 49 12.97 0.50 2.32
N ILE A 50 11.72 0.25 2.68
CA ILE A 50 10.57 0.95 2.10
C ILE A 50 10.01 1.88 3.16
N GLU A 51 9.71 3.12 2.80
CA GLU A 51 9.00 4.08 3.64
C GLU A 51 7.69 4.47 2.94
N VAL A 52 6.61 4.54 3.70
CA VAL A 52 5.29 4.95 3.23
C VAL A 52 4.81 6.11 4.06
N ILE A 53 4.54 7.25 3.43
CA ILE A 53 4.02 8.44 4.11
C ILE A 53 2.56 8.61 3.74
N LEU A 54 1.69 8.68 4.74
CA LEU A 54 0.28 8.98 4.60
C LEU A 54 0.03 10.44 4.93
N TYR A 55 -0.80 11.11 4.14
CA TYR A 55 -1.11 12.54 4.29
C TYR A 55 -2.62 12.76 4.52
N GLY A 56 -2.97 13.94 5.01
CA GLY A 56 -4.35 14.41 5.13
C GLY A 56 -5.31 13.45 5.84
N SER A 57 -6.49 13.20 5.26
CA SER A 57 -7.49 12.33 5.88
C SER A 57 -7.01 10.90 6.01
N LEU A 58 -6.21 10.41 5.04
CA LEU A 58 -5.65 9.07 5.09
C LEU A 58 -4.69 8.89 6.27
N SER A 59 -3.90 9.91 6.58
CA SER A 59 -3.06 9.93 7.80
C SER A 59 -3.90 9.91 9.07
N LYS A 60 -4.94 10.75 9.15
CA LYS A 60 -5.74 10.93 10.37
C LYS A 60 -6.55 9.69 10.75
N THR A 61 -7.11 8.98 9.77
CA THR A 61 -8.07 7.91 10.04
C THR A 61 -7.61 6.54 9.54
N GLY A 62 -6.49 6.47 8.81
CA GLY A 62 -6.06 5.27 8.09
C GLY A 62 -5.88 4.05 8.98
N LYS A 63 -5.30 4.21 10.18
CA LYS A 63 -5.12 3.12 11.14
C LYS A 63 -6.45 2.47 11.55
N GLY A 64 -7.49 3.27 11.78
CA GLY A 64 -8.84 2.78 12.10
C GLY A 64 -9.57 2.14 10.91
N HIS A 65 -9.10 2.37 9.69
CA HIS A 65 -9.66 1.81 8.45
C HIS A 65 -8.79 0.71 7.82
N GLY A 66 -7.71 0.30 8.49
CA GLY A 66 -6.79 -0.75 8.04
C GLY A 66 -5.92 -0.35 6.86
N SER A 67 -5.59 0.93 6.69
CA SER A 67 -4.68 1.40 5.63
C SER A 67 -3.31 0.74 5.73
N ASP A 68 -2.78 0.62 6.95
CA ASP A 68 -1.53 -0.06 7.26
C ASP A 68 -1.54 -1.53 6.83
N GLN A 69 -2.60 -2.26 7.20
CA GLN A 69 -2.78 -3.67 6.83
C GLN A 69 -2.92 -3.85 5.32
N ALA A 70 -3.58 -2.91 4.64
CA ALA A 70 -3.72 -2.90 3.19
C ALA A 70 -2.39 -2.63 2.48
N ILE A 71 -1.58 -1.70 3.01
CA ILE A 71 -0.22 -1.42 2.53
C ILE A 71 0.64 -2.67 2.68
N ILE A 72 0.66 -3.29 3.87
CA ILE A 72 1.45 -4.50 4.13
C ILE A 72 1.09 -5.61 3.13
N ALA A 73 -0.19 -5.85 2.88
CA ALA A 73 -0.62 -6.88 1.93
C ALA A 73 -0.28 -6.54 0.48
N GLY A 74 -0.38 -5.27 0.09
CA GLY A 74 0.03 -4.80 -1.23
C GLY A 74 1.55 -4.89 -1.46
N LEU A 75 2.35 -4.58 -0.43
CA LEU A 75 3.80 -4.69 -0.47
C LEU A 75 4.28 -6.15 -0.58
N HIS A 76 3.50 -7.12 -0.10
CA HIS A 76 3.73 -8.55 -0.34
C HIS A 76 3.26 -9.04 -1.73
N TYR A 77 2.92 -8.11 -2.62
CA TYR A 77 2.37 -8.39 -3.94
C TYR A 77 1.10 -9.25 -3.93
N LYS A 78 0.27 -9.13 -2.88
CA LYS A 78 -1.02 -9.83 -2.80
C LYS A 78 -2.13 -8.93 -3.28
N HIS A 79 -2.93 -9.39 -4.24
CA HIS A 79 -4.01 -8.57 -4.77
C HIS A 79 -5.31 -8.77 -3.97
N PHE A 80 -5.93 -7.68 -3.49
CA PHE A 80 -7.18 -7.70 -2.71
C PHE A 80 -8.37 -8.40 -3.37
N ARG A 81 -8.34 -8.67 -4.69
CA ARG A 81 -9.42 -9.35 -5.42
C ARG A 81 -9.38 -10.87 -5.26
N VAL A 82 -8.22 -11.42 -4.91
CA VAL A 82 -7.96 -12.87 -4.92
C VAL A 82 -7.38 -13.39 -3.61
N ILE A 83 -6.83 -12.51 -2.77
CA ILE A 83 -6.28 -12.90 -1.46
C ILE A 83 -7.36 -13.54 -0.58
N ARG A 84 -7.05 -14.68 0.03
CA ARG A 84 -7.94 -15.31 1.00
C ARG A 84 -7.83 -14.59 2.35
N ARG A 85 -8.92 -14.57 3.12
CA ARG A 85 -8.91 -13.97 4.46
C ARG A 85 -7.85 -14.59 5.37
N SER A 86 -7.71 -15.92 5.34
CA SER A 86 -6.68 -16.62 6.13
C SER A 86 -5.27 -16.21 5.74
N GLU A 87 -5.00 -16.13 4.43
CA GLU A 87 -3.70 -15.68 3.91
C GLU A 87 -3.39 -14.25 4.33
N TRP A 88 -4.38 -13.36 4.29
CA TRP A 88 -4.20 -11.98 4.78
C TRP A 88 -3.84 -11.94 6.27
N ILE A 89 -4.56 -12.70 7.10
CA ILE A 89 -4.28 -12.77 8.55
C ILE A 89 -2.88 -13.32 8.82
N ASP A 90 -2.49 -14.39 8.12
CA ASP A 90 -1.16 -15.00 8.27
C ASP A 90 -0.06 -14.03 7.87
N LEU A 91 -0.24 -13.32 6.76
CA LEU A 91 0.70 -12.32 6.27
C LEU A 91 0.90 -11.19 7.29
N LEU A 92 -0.17 -10.65 7.87
CA LEU A 92 -0.08 -9.63 8.92
C LEU A 92 0.63 -10.16 10.17
N ARG A 93 0.35 -11.42 10.55
CA ARG A 93 1.00 -12.08 11.69
C ARG A 93 2.50 -12.25 11.46
N VAL A 94 2.90 -12.69 10.27
CA VAL A 94 4.31 -12.89 9.90
C VAL A 94 5.04 -11.55 9.83
N ASN A 95 4.46 -10.54 9.17
CA ASN A 95 5.08 -9.20 9.13
C ASN A 95 5.25 -8.63 10.55
N LYS A 96 4.27 -8.78 11.45
CA LYS A 96 4.40 -8.35 12.85
C LYS A 96 5.49 -9.09 13.63
N ALA A 97 5.77 -10.35 13.29
CA ALA A 97 6.80 -11.15 13.97
C ALA A 97 8.21 -10.89 13.42
N CYS A 98 8.33 -10.67 12.11
CA CYS A 98 9.61 -10.64 11.41
C CYS A 98 10.04 -9.24 10.95
N HIS A 99 9.10 -8.28 10.88
CA HIS A 99 9.30 -6.95 10.28
C HIS A 99 9.86 -7.02 8.86
N GLU A 100 9.32 -7.92 8.05
CA GLU A 100 9.70 -8.13 6.66
C GLU A 100 8.49 -8.21 5.74
N ILE A 101 8.72 -7.88 4.47
CA ILE A 101 7.85 -8.22 3.36
C ILE A 101 8.51 -9.32 2.51
N ALA A 102 7.74 -10.35 2.19
CA ALA A 102 8.15 -11.42 1.29
C ALA A 102 7.56 -11.18 -0.12
N LEU A 103 8.41 -11.23 -1.14
CA LEU A 103 8.03 -11.03 -2.53
C LEU A 103 8.03 -12.34 -3.34
N PRO A 104 7.29 -12.41 -4.47
CA PRO A 104 7.24 -13.60 -5.32
C PRO A 104 8.59 -14.04 -5.91
N ASN A 105 9.58 -13.15 -5.95
CA ASN A 105 10.96 -13.46 -6.36
C ASN A 105 11.75 -14.22 -5.28
N GLY A 106 11.13 -14.55 -4.14
CA GLY A 106 11.78 -15.20 -3.00
C GLY A 106 12.60 -14.26 -2.12
N GLY A 107 12.63 -12.95 -2.43
CA GLY A 107 13.32 -11.95 -1.64
C GLY A 107 12.53 -11.52 -0.40
N HIS A 108 13.27 -11.22 0.66
CA HIS A 108 12.76 -10.71 1.93
C HIS A 108 13.36 -9.31 2.18
N TYR A 109 12.51 -8.34 2.48
CA TYR A 109 12.92 -6.94 2.64
C TYR A 109 12.38 -6.39 3.95
N LYS A 110 13.21 -5.62 4.66
CA LYS A 110 12.81 -5.02 5.94
C LYS A 110 11.63 -4.06 5.73
N PHE A 111 10.61 -4.25 6.56
CA PHE A 111 9.46 -3.37 6.66
C PHE A 111 8.79 -3.54 8.03
N ASN A 112 9.07 -2.61 8.93
CA ASN A 112 8.40 -2.46 10.21
C ASN A 112 7.29 -1.41 10.08
N PRO A 113 6.00 -1.77 10.05
CA PRO A 113 4.93 -0.81 9.83
C PRO A 113 4.82 0.27 10.91
N ASP A 114 5.32 0.04 12.14
CA ASP A 114 5.31 1.04 13.20
C ASP A 114 6.37 2.15 12.98
N GLU A 115 7.42 1.87 12.21
CA GLU A 115 8.52 2.80 11.89
C GLU A 115 8.48 3.32 10.44
N ASP A 116 8.03 2.47 9.53
CA ASP A 116 8.10 2.67 8.08
C ASP A 116 6.80 3.23 7.50
N ILE A 117 5.69 3.23 8.26
CA ILE A 117 4.47 3.95 7.90
C ILE A 117 4.38 5.24 8.71
N ILE A 118 4.66 6.34 8.05
CA ILE A 118 4.65 7.68 8.64
C ILE A 118 3.29 8.32 8.44
N TYR A 119 2.63 8.64 9.55
CA TYR A 119 1.39 9.40 9.56
C TYR A 119 1.70 10.89 9.63
N SER A 120 1.81 11.54 8.46
CA SER A 120 2.16 12.96 8.35
C SER A 120 1.03 13.87 8.84
N LYS A 121 1.40 15.01 9.43
CA LYS A 121 0.47 16.10 9.76
C LYS A 121 0.14 16.98 8.55
N GLU A 122 0.88 16.82 7.46
CA GLU A 122 0.75 17.62 6.25
C GLU A 122 -0.36 17.08 5.32
N THR A 123 -0.75 17.92 4.36
CA THR A 123 -1.68 17.59 3.28
C THR A 123 -1.03 17.89 1.93
N LEU A 124 -1.20 17.01 0.95
CA LEU A 124 -0.76 17.30 -0.41
C LEU A 124 -1.75 18.22 -1.13
N PRO A 125 -1.31 19.08 -2.08
CA PRO A 125 -2.17 20.09 -2.72
C PRO A 125 -3.36 19.55 -3.53
N PHE A 126 -3.28 18.32 -4.04
CA PHE A 126 -4.26 17.80 -5.01
C PHE A 126 -5.45 17.07 -4.36
N HIS A 127 -5.21 16.21 -3.37
CA HIS A 127 -6.25 15.37 -2.79
C HIS A 127 -5.93 15.00 -1.33
N PRO A 128 -6.91 14.97 -0.42
CA PRO A 128 -6.68 14.75 1.02
C PRO A 128 -6.28 13.31 1.38
N ASN A 129 -6.50 12.33 0.48
CA ASN A 129 -6.00 10.95 0.64
C ASN A 129 -4.68 10.75 -0.12
N GLY A 130 -3.70 11.61 0.15
CA GLY A 130 -2.38 11.52 -0.45
C GLY A 130 -1.52 10.46 0.23
N MET A 131 -0.63 9.83 -0.54
CA MET A 131 0.42 8.95 -0.02
C MET A 131 1.67 9.02 -0.89
N THR A 132 2.83 8.81 -0.27
CA THR A 132 4.14 8.72 -0.94
C THR A 132 4.78 7.38 -0.56
N PHE A 133 5.30 6.66 -1.54
CA PHE A 133 6.15 5.49 -1.31
C PHE A 133 7.58 5.84 -1.68
N ARG A 134 8.54 5.44 -0.84
CA ARG A 134 9.97 5.64 -1.07
C ARG A 134 10.71 4.31 -0.92
N ALA A 135 11.61 4.06 -1.85
CA ALA A 135 12.61 3.01 -1.73
C ALA A 135 13.93 3.66 -1.34
N HIS A 136 14.53 3.21 -0.25
CA HIS A 136 15.89 3.54 0.11
C HIS A 136 16.80 2.46 -0.46
N THR A 137 17.79 2.86 -1.24
CA THR A 137 18.73 1.94 -1.89
C THR A 137 20.11 2.04 -1.24
N ALA A 138 20.95 1.03 -1.45
CA ALA A 138 22.31 1.03 -0.93
C ALA A 138 23.17 2.21 -1.42
N THR A 139 22.77 2.88 -2.51
CA THR A 139 23.47 4.04 -3.09
C THR A 139 22.98 5.40 -2.61
N GLY A 140 22.00 5.44 -1.68
CA GLY A 140 21.34 6.66 -1.21
C GLY A 140 19.88 6.73 -1.63
#